data_AF-A0A8C5J3L7-F1
#
_entry.id   AF-A0A8C5J3L7-F1
#
_cell.length_a   1.000
_cell.length_b   1.000
_cell.length_c   1.000
_cell.angle_alpha   90.00
_cell.angle_beta   90.00
_cell.angle_gamma   90.00
#
_symmetry.space_group_name_H-M   'P 1'
#
loop_
_entity.id
_entity.type
_entity.pdbx_description
1 polymer ?
#
loop_
_entity_poly.entity_id
_entity_poly.type
_entity_poly.pdbx_seq_one_letter_code
_entity_poly.pdbx_strand_id
1 'polypeptide(L)'
;MGNCVPVTPGILETAGSLDLEEIMGDLSYDDSTSSNDTLLDYDAAPCHNHFCPLFQRVAPPFLAATSVAAALATGALLVALAKRPQAWRWPQSRALVAQLALGTALFAALLPALAAGVARGWHLGTGLCRLTHLLWHWSVFAQALLVASGSCSTAWARWDPRSRRLAVALWALALLLAAPAALVSGVAAGTACVRRAVGILAPLYVLHLALCLCLLLLLPAGLLLAALAVPRLRGSGAGLAWLFPGLWAPYGAGLAAEFLLQAGLLQPTCGSFQHFDTALGLSEALGALHCGLGPLALLLARSCRRGVGAARGC
;
A
#
# COMPACT_ATOMS: atom_id res chain seq x y z
N MET A 1 8.08 3.66 0.46
CA MET A 1 7.73 2.59 -0.48
C MET A 1 8.97 1.75 -0.70
N GLY A 2 8.85 0.42 -0.78
CA GLY A 2 10.00 -0.50 -0.73
C GLY A 2 10.76 -0.47 0.62
N ASN A 3 11.81 -1.28 0.77
CA ASN A 3 12.66 -1.33 1.97
C ASN A 3 13.83 -0.34 1.95
N CYS A 4 13.71 0.75 1.20
CA CYS A 4 14.76 1.75 1.09
C CYS A 4 14.77 2.65 2.34
N VAL A 5 15.63 2.31 3.30
CA VAL A 5 15.95 3.19 4.44
C VAL A 5 16.89 4.28 3.91
N PRO A 6 16.55 5.58 4.00
CA PRO A 6 17.48 6.65 3.70
C PRO A 6 18.68 6.57 4.66
N VAL A 7 19.84 6.19 4.12
CA VAL A 7 21.13 6.36 4.77
C VAL A 7 21.62 7.76 4.40
N THR A 8 21.80 8.63 5.39
CA THR A 8 22.43 9.93 5.17
C THR A 8 23.90 9.68 4.80
N PRO A 9 24.41 10.16 3.65
CA PRO A 9 25.76 9.85 3.16
C PRO A 9 26.91 10.45 3.99
N GLY A 10 26.64 11.00 5.19
CA GLY A 10 27.64 11.63 6.06
C GLY A 10 27.93 10.88 7.36
N ILE A 11 27.41 9.68 7.57
CA ILE A 11 27.61 8.88 8.82
C ILE A 11 28.39 7.58 8.55
N LEU A 12 28.94 7.41 7.34
CA LEU A 12 29.64 6.18 6.94
C LEU A 12 31.17 6.26 7.05
N GLU A 13 31.71 7.20 7.83
CA GLU A 13 33.17 7.33 8.04
C GLU A 13 33.64 7.35 9.50
N THR A 14 32.79 7.16 10.53
CA THR A 14 33.31 7.35 11.92
C THR A 14 32.70 6.51 13.04
N ALA A 15 31.92 5.47 12.77
CA ALA A 15 31.40 4.63 13.86
C ALA A 15 31.37 3.15 13.48
N GLY A 16 32.51 2.48 13.61
CA GLY A 16 32.61 1.02 13.43
C GLY A 16 34.02 0.42 13.47
N SER A 17 35.07 1.22 13.66
CA SER A 17 36.48 0.74 13.59
C SER A 17 37.18 0.62 14.95
N LEU A 18 36.48 0.80 16.07
CA LEU A 18 37.07 0.64 17.40
C LEU A 18 36.29 -0.46 18.12
N ASP A 19 37.02 -1.43 18.67
CA ASP A 19 36.60 -2.48 19.62
C ASP A 19 36.51 -3.94 19.12
N LEU A 20 36.85 -4.26 17.85
CA LEU A 20 36.91 -5.68 17.43
C LEU A 20 38.33 -6.28 17.37
N GLU A 21 39.38 -5.47 17.19
CA GLU A 21 40.76 -5.95 17.30
C GLU A 21 41.22 -6.13 18.75
N GLU A 22 40.67 -5.37 19.69
CA GLU A 22 41.08 -5.42 21.11
C GLU A 22 40.54 -6.67 21.83
N ILE A 23 39.45 -7.27 21.33
CA ILE A 23 38.84 -8.49 21.90
C ILE A 23 39.52 -9.76 21.39
N MET A 24 40.18 -9.74 20.23
CA MET A 24 40.80 -10.92 19.63
C MET A 24 42.26 -11.17 20.07
N GLY A 25 42.81 -10.31 20.93
CA GLY A 25 44.20 -10.40 21.41
C GLY A 25 44.44 -11.32 22.62
N ASP A 26 43.39 -11.82 23.29
CA ASP A 26 43.51 -12.44 24.63
C ASP A 26 43.15 -13.93 24.70
N LEU A 27 43.07 -14.63 23.56
CA LEU A 27 42.85 -16.09 23.53
C LEU A 27 43.94 -16.79 22.72
N SER A 28 45.17 -16.71 23.22
CA SER A 28 46.26 -17.61 22.83
C SER A 28 46.41 -18.69 23.91
N TYR A 29 45.97 -19.91 23.62
CA TYR A 29 46.54 -21.11 24.24
C TYR A 29 46.47 -22.28 23.25
N ASP A 30 47.64 -22.84 22.95
CA ASP A 30 47.92 -23.94 22.04
C ASP A 30 47.04 -25.18 22.27
N ASP A 31 46.54 -25.80 21.18
CA ASP A 31 46.87 -27.20 20.88
C ASP A 31 46.66 -27.52 19.39
N SER A 32 47.65 -28.24 18.85
CA SER A 32 47.78 -28.64 17.46
C SER A 32 46.90 -29.86 17.15
N THR A 33 46.00 -29.77 16.16
CA THR A 33 45.67 -30.93 15.31
C THR A 33 45.15 -30.47 13.95
N SER A 34 45.76 -31.00 12.88
CA SER A 34 45.45 -30.80 11.47
C SER A 34 43.95 -30.90 11.15
N SER A 35 43.35 -29.78 10.75
CA SER A 35 42.11 -29.77 9.96
C SER A 35 42.28 -28.76 8.83
N ASN A 36 42.07 -29.24 7.60
CA ASN A 36 42.10 -28.47 6.38
C ASN A 36 40.83 -27.59 6.33
N ASP A 37 40.79 -26.54 7.13
CA ASP A 37 39.68 -25.62 7.15
C ASP A 37 39.91 -24.58 6.05
N THR A 38 39.24 -24.80 4.92
CA THR A 38 38.94 -23.77 3.94
C THR A 38 38.34 -22.59 4.69
N LEU A 39 39.17 -21.56 4.90
CA LEU A 39 38.78 -20.26 5.44
C LEU A 39 37.68 -19.72 4.51
N LEU A 40 36.42 -19.94 4.88
CA LEU A 40 35.27 -19.34 4.24
C LEU A 40 35.36 -17.85 4.54
N ASP A 41 35.99 -17.16 3.62
CA ASP A 41 35.96 -15.71 3.50
C ASP A 41 34.50 -15.27 3.43
N TYR A 42 33.96 -14.82 4.58
CA TYR A 42 32.62 -14.26 4.68
C TYR A 42 32.66 -12.79 4.29
N ASP A 43 33.31 -12.48 3.16
CA ASP A 43 33.26 -11.19 2.49
C ASP A 43 31.90 -11.05 1.77
N ALA A 44 30.83 -10.97 2.57
CA ALA A 44 29.55 -10.51 2.10
C ALA A 44 29.65 -8.99 1.85
N ALA A 45 30.17 -8.61 0.69
CA ALA A 45 30.16 -7.23 0.24
C ALA A 45 28.72 -6.67 0.35
N PRO A 46 28.53 -5.47 0.93
CA PRO A 46 27.19 -4.90 1.10
C PRO A 46 26.49 -4.80 -0.25
N CYS A 47 25.31 -5.40 -0.38
CA CYS A 47 24.53 -5.38 -1.63
C CYS A 47 24.20 -3.92 -2.00
N HIS A 48 24.72 -3.43 -3.12
CA HIS A 48 24.42 -2.09 -3.61
C HIS A 48 23.09 -2.08 -4.39
N ASN A 49 22.02 -1.58 -3.77
CA ASN A 49 20.71 -1.50 -4.42
C ASN A 49 20.56 -0.21 -5.24
N HIS A 50 20.64 -0.30 -6.56
CA HIS A 50 20.49 0.85 -7.46
C HIS A 50 19.06 1.45 -7.49
N PHE A 51 18.05 0.70 -7.04
CA PHE A 51 16.66 1.18 -6.99
C PHE A 51 16.46 2.23 -5.90
N CYS A 52 17.11 2.11 -4.74
CA CYS A 52 16.89 3.02 -3.62
C CYS A 52 17.28 4.49 -3.86
N PRO A 53 18.44 4.83 -4.48
CA PRO A 53 18.75 6.23 -4.81
C PRO A 53 17.80 6.78 -5.89
N LEU A 54 17.40 5.95 -6.86
CA LEU A 54 16.38 6.33 -7.85
C LEU A 54 15.04 6.63 -7.18
N PHE A 55 14.61 5.76 -6.27
CA PHE A 55 13.37 5.89 -5.53
C PHE A 55 13.33 7.19 -4.73
N GLN A 56 14.40 7.52 -3.99
CA GLN A 56 14.49 8.77 -3.22
C GLN A 56 14.33 10.02 -4.10
N ARG A 57 14.84 9.98 -5.34
CA ARG A 57 14.73 11.09 -6.29
C ARG A 57 13.33 11.18 -6.92
N VAL A 58 12.73 10.04 -7.29
CA VAL A 58 11.49 10.00 -8.10
C VAL A 58 10.22 9.99 -7.25
N ALA A 59 10.25 9.41 -6.05
CA ALA A 59 9.06 9.23 -5.23
C ALA A 59 8.43 10.55 -4.76
N PRO A 60 9.18 11.57 -4.28
CA PRO A 60 8.57 12.83 -3.86
C PRO A 60 7.76 13.55 -4.95
N PRO A 61 8.29 13.81 -6.17
CA PRO A 61 7.49 14.44 -7.22
C PRO A 61 6.33 13.56 -7.69
N PHE A 62 6.52 12.23 -7.74
CA PHE A 62 5.44 11.29 -8.08
C PHE A 62 4.27 11.37 -7.07
N LEU A 63 4.57 11.34 -5.78
CA LEU A 63 3.57 11.44 -4.71
C LEU A 63 2.84 12.78 -4.72
N ALA A 64 3.58 13.88 -4.93
CA ALA A 64 2.99 15.21 -5.04
C ALA A 64 2.05 15.34 -6.25
N ALA A 65 2.50 14.89 -7.44
CA ALA A 65 1.69 14.89 -8.65
C ALA A 65 0.44 14.02 -8.50
N THR A 66 0.58 12.83 -7.92
CA THR A 66 -0.55 11.92 -7.63
C THR A 66 -1.55 12.57 -6.67
N SER A 67 -1.08 13.26 -5.63
CA SER A 67 -1.94 14.00 -4.70
C SER A 67 -2.75 15.10 -5.40
N VAL A 68 -2.11 15.89 -6.26
CA VAL A 68 -2.77 16.99 -6.99
C VAL A 68 -3.80 16.42 -7.96
N ALA A 69 -3.43 15.39 -8.74
CA ALA A 69 -4.34 14.71 -9.65
C ALA A 69 -5.54 14.11 -8.92
N ALA A 70 -5.32 13.48 -7.76
CA ALA A 70 -6.37 12.92 -6.92
C ALA A 70 -7.31 14.00 -6.36
N ALA A 71 -6.77 15.14 -5.91
CA ALA A 71 -7.57 16.26 -5.43
C ALA A 71 -8.47 16.84 -6.53
N LEU A 72 -7.91 17.06 -7.73
CA LEU A 72 -8.67 17.56 -8.89
C LEU A 72 -9.75 16.57 -9.32
N ALA A 73 -9.41 15.28 -9.44
CA ALA A 73 -10.34 14.25 -9.87
C ALA A 73 -11.47 14.03 -8.85
N THR A 74 -11.13 13.98 -7.56
CA THR A 74 -12.10 13.83 -6.48
C THR A 74 -12.99 15.06 -6.35
N GLY A 75 -12.42 16.27 -6.45
CA GLY A 75 -13.17 17.53 -6.46
C GLY A 75 -14.17 17.60 -7.62
N ALA A 76 -13.72 17.28 -8.84
CA ALA A 76 -14.60 17.21 -10.00
C ALA A 76 -15.73 16.16 -9.83
N LEU A 77 -15.42 15.00 -9.24
CA LEU A 77 -16.40 13.97 -8.92
C LEU A 77 -17.45 14.47 -7.92
N LEU A 78 -17.03 15.12 -6.83
CA LEU A 78 -17.93 15.68 -5.81
C LEU A 78 -18.83 16.79 -6.39
N VAL A 79 -18.28 17.69 -7.20
CA VAL A 79 -19.07 18.71 -7.92
C VAL A 79 -20.10 18.06 -8.86
N ALA A 80 -19.70 17.01 -9.58
CA ALA A 80 -20.60 16.27 -10.46
C ALA A 80 -21.72 15.53 -9.70
N LEU A 81 -21.45 15.06 -8.48
CA LEU A 81 -22.44 14.47 -7.57
C LEU A 81 -23.41 15.51 -7.01
N ALA A 82 -22.91 16.71 -6.68
CA ALA A 82 -23.71 17.81 -6.14
C ALA A 82 -24.68 18.39 -7.18
N LYS A 83 -24.18 18.67 -8.41
CA LYS A 83 -24.98 19.34 -9.45
C LYS A 83 -26.08 18.45 -10.06
N ARG A 84 -25.92 17.13 -10.09
CA ARG A 84 -26.83 16.22 -10.82
C ARG A 84 -27.19 14.97 -10.00
N PRO A 85 -27.88 15.11 -8.86
CA PRO A 85 -28.11 14.01 -7.92
C PRO A 85 -28.94 12.86 -8.51
N GLN A 86 -29.90 13.15 -9.40
CA GLN A 86 -30.75 12.13 -10.02
C GLN A 86 -30.02 11.28 -11.08
N ALA A 87 -28.91 11.78 -11.63
CA ALA A 87 -28.14 11.08 -12.66
C ALA A 87 -27.17 10.01 -12.10
N TRP A 88 -27.10 9.87 -10.77
CA TRP A 88 -26.24 8.92 -10.05
C TRP A 88 -27.04 7.78 -9.41
N ARG A 89 -28.20 7.43 -9.99
CA ARG A 89 -29.05 6.31 -9.56
C ARG A 89 -28.60 4.95 -10.15
N TRP A 90 -27.49 4.88 -10.89
CA TRP A 90 -27.05 3.69 -11.64
C TRP A 90 -25.53 3.64 -11.88
N PRO A 91 -24.83 2.49 -11.82
CA PRO A 91 -25.14 1.23 -11.11
C PRO A 91 -24.66 1.24 -9.65
N GLN A 92 -23.83 2.21 -9.26
CA GLN A 92 -23.41 2.45 -7.88
C GLN A 92 -24.25 3.59 -7.31
N SER A 93 -24.63 3.49 -6.03
CA SER A 93 -25.37 4.57 -5.41
C SER A 93 -24.50 5.79 -5.16
N ARG A 94 -25.12 6.97 -5.25
CA ARG A 94 -24.48 8.25 -4.88
C ARG A 94 -23.74 8.17 -3.54
N ALA A 95 -24.30 7.45 -2.58
CA ALA A 95 -23.70 7.31 -1.27
C ALA A 95 -22.45 6.44 -1.27
N LEU A 96 -22.46 5.28 -1.94
CA LEU A 96 -21.26 4.45 -2.09
C LEU A 96 -20.13 5.22 -2.77
N VAL A 97 -20.44 5.94 -3.86
CA VAL A 97 -19.47 6.78 -4.57
C VAL A 97 -18.92 7.88 -3.67
N ALA A 98 -19.76 8.51 -2.84
CA ALA A 98 -19.31 9.52 -1.89
C ALA A 98 -18.40 8.93 -0.79
N GLN A 99 -18.70 7.73 -0.29
CA GLN A 99 -17.83 7.04 0.68
C GLN A 99 -16.48 6.65 0.05
N LEU A 100 -16.47 6.18 -1.20
CA LEU A 100 -15.24 5.92 -1.94
C LEU A 100 -14.43 7.21 -2.16
N ALA A 101 -15.08 8.31 -2.55
CA ALA A 101 -14.45 9.62 -2.69
C ALA A 101 -13.86 10.15 -1.37
N LEU A 102 -14.51 9.87 -0.24
CA LEU A 102 -13.96 10.18 1.08
C LEU A 102 -12.70 9.36 1.37
N GLY A 103 -12.71 8.06 1.05
CA GLY A 103 -11.54 7.19 1.14
C GLY A 103 -10.37 7.66 0.27
N THR A 104 -10.63 8.04 -0.98
CA THR A 104 -9.60 8.55 -1.89
C THR A 104 -9.04 9.88 -1.42
N ALA A 105 -9.88 10.78 -0.90
CA ALA A 105 -9.44 12.05 -0.33
C ALA A 105 -8.57 11.84 0.91
N LEU A 106 -8.95 10.92 1.80
CA LEU A 106 -8.17 10.57 2.99
C LEU A 106 -6.79 10.03 2.61
N PHE A 107 -6.72 9.11 1.65
CA PHE A 107 -5.45 8.58 1.15
C PHE A 107 -4.59 9.67 0.50
N ALA A 108 -5.19 10.49 -0.38
CA ALA A 108 -4.49 11.57 -1.09
C ALA A 108 -3.90 12.60 -0.13
N ALA A 109 -4.59 12.93 0.96
CA ALA A 109 -4.12 13.89 1.97
C ALA A 109 -2.83 13.44 2.69
N LEU A 110 -2.51 12.14 2.68
CA LEU A 110 -1.28 11.59 3.29
C LEU A 110 -0.07 11.71 2.37
N LEU A 111 -0.28 11.75 1.05
CA LEU A 111 0.81 11.70 0.07
C LEU A 111 1.79 12.87 0.17
N PRO A 112 1.38 14.13 0.44
CA PRO A 112 2.31 15.23 0.63
C PRO A 112 3.23 15.05 1.85
N ALA A 113 2.69 14.53 2.96
CA ALA A 113 3.48 14.25 4.16
C ALA A 113 4.50 13.14 3.90
N LEU A 114 4.09 12.09 3.18
CA LEU A 114 5.00 11.02 2.75
C LEU A 114 6.06 11.53 1.77
N ALA A 115 5.69 12.39 0.81
CA ALA A 115 6.62 13.00 -0.13
C ALA A 115 7.69 13.84 0.60
N ALA A 116 7.27 14.64 1.57
CA ALA A 116 8.18 15.41 2.41
C ALA A 116 9.09 14.52 3.26
N GLY A 117 8.53 13.44 3.83
CA GLY A 117 9.27 12.44 4.61
C GLY A 117 10.34 11.71 3.80
N VAL A 118 10.06 11.39 2.53
CA VAL A 118 11.06 10.78 1.63
C VAL A 118 12.11 11.81 1.19
N ALA A 119 11.71 13.05 0.91
CA ALA A 119 12.63 14.07 0.40
C ALA A 119 13.58 14.65 1.47
N ARG A 120 13.12 14.82 2.72
CA ARG A 120 13.86 15.52 3.79
C ARG A 120 14.16 14.64 5.01
N GLY A 121 13.70 13.39 5.00
CA GLY A 121 13.64 12.56 6.19
C GLY A 121 12.38 12.84 7.03
N TRP A 122 12.00 11.84 7.81
CA TRP A 122 10.88 11.85 8.73
C TRP A 122 11.29 12.34 10.12
N HIS A 123 11.05 13.62 10.38
CA HIS A 123 11.38 14.28 11.65
C HIS A 123 10.17 14.46 12.59
N LEU A 124 8.99 13.99 12.17
CA LEU A 124 7.71 14.15 12.88
C LEU A 124 7.54 13.16 14.05
N GLY A 125 8.55 12.33 14.31
CA GLY A 125 8.55 11.33 15.37
C GLY A 125 7.75 10.06 15.03
N THR A 126 7.82 9.10 15.95
CA THR A 126 7.22 7.77 15.81
C THR A 126 5.69 7.82 15.80
N GLY A 127 5.07 8.65 16.63
CA GLY A 127 3.61 8.78 16.71
C GLY A 127 2.97 9.16 15.38
N LEU A 128 3.54 10.18 14.70
CA LEU A 128 3.03 10.60 13.39
C LEU A 128 3.33 9.56 12.29
N CYS A 129 4.47 8.86 12.34
CA CYS A 129 4.75 7.76 11.40
C CYS A 129 3.69 6.65 11.51
N ARG A 130 3.36 6.25 12.75
CA ARG A 130 2.30 5.26 13.02
C ARG A 130 0.94 5.75 12.56
N LEU A 131 0.61 7.02 12.80
CA LEU A 131 -0.63 7.62 12.32
C LEU A 131 -0.71 7.61 10.79
N THR A 132 0.39 7.92 10.10
CA THR A 132 0.43 7.87 8.63
C THR A 132 0.17 6.46 8.10
N HIS A 133 0.81 5.43 8.68
CA HIS A 133 0.54 4.04 8.31
C HIS A 133 -0.87 3.58 8.70
N LEU A 134 -1.43 4.07 9.81
CA LEU A 134 -2.82 3.82 10.19
C LEU A 134 -3.78 4.38 9.14
N LEU A 135 -3.65 5.66 8.81
CA LEU A 135 -4.53 6.35 7.85
C LEU A 135 -4.38 5.76 6.43
N TRP A 136 -3.16 5.37 6.05
CA TRP A 136 -2.87 4.68 4.79
C TRP A 136 -3.68 3.39 4.70
N HIS A 137 -3.53 2.48 5.66
CA HIS A 137 -4.22 1.19 5.61
C HIS A 137 -5.72 1.33 5.89
N TRP A 138 -6.13 2.26 6.74
CA TRP A 138 -7.54 2.52 7.02
C TRP A 138 -8.29 2.94 5.75
N SER A 139 -7.74 3.90 5.00
CA SER A 139 -8.34 4.36 3.75
C SER A 139 -8.37 3.28 2.67
N VAL A 140 -7.33 2.46 2.55
CA VAL A 140 -7.26 1.36 1.58
C VAL A 140 -8.23 0.23 1.95
N PHE A 141 -8.25 -0.20 3.21
CA PHE A 141 -9.14 -1.26 3.69
C PHE A 141 -10.61 -0.83 3.65
N ALA A 142 -10.91 0.43 3.98
CA ALA A 142 -12.26 0.97 3.84
C ALA A 142 -12.74 0.88 2.39
N GLN A 143 -11.90 1.29 1.43
CA GLN A 143 -12.23 1.20 0.01
C GLN A 143 -12.39 -0.26 -0.46
N ALA A 144 -11.52 -1.18 -0.04
CA ALA A 144 -11.63 -2.60 -0.36
C ALA A 144 -12.98 -3.18 0.10
N LEU A 145 -13.36 -2.91 1.35
CA LEU A 145 -14.62 -3.35 1.94
C LEU A 145 -15.84 -2.68 1.28
N LEU A 146 -15.76 -1.38 0.94
CA LEU A 146 -16.81 -0.66 0.22
C LEU A 146 -17.01 -1.22 -1.20
N VAL A 147 -15.94 -1.47 -1.95
CA VAL A 147 -16.01 -2.09 -3.29
C VAL A 147 -16.59 -3.50 -3.22
N ALA A 148 -16.18 -4.30 -2.24
CA ALA A 148 -16.70 -5.64 -2.03
C ALA A 148 -18.20 -5.62 -1.68
N SER A 149 -18.60 -4.77 -0.74
CA SER A 149 -20.01 -4.64 -0.34
C SER A 149 -20.89 -4.09 -1.47
N GLY A 150 -20.37 -3.18 -2.30
CA GLY A 150 -21.06 -2.66 -3.48
C GLY A 150 -21.22 -3.70 -4.60
N SER A 151 -20.33 -4.69 -4.66
CA SER A 151 -20.40 -5.79 -5.65
C SER A 151 -21.35 -6.92 -5.22
N CYS A 152 -21.45 -7.20 -3.92
CA CYS A 152 -22.22 -8.32 -3.39
C CYS A 152 -23.62 -7.92 -2.89
N SER A 153 -23.85 -6.65 -2.56
CA SER A 153 -25.09 -6.20 -1.91
C SER A 153 -25.80 -5.08 -2.67
N THR A 154 -27.13 -5.12 -2.65
CA THR A 154 -28.00 -4.00 -3.05
C THR A 154 -28.24 -3.01 -1.90
N ALA A 155 -27.57 -3.19 -0.75
CA ALA A 155 -27.74 -2.35 0.44
C ALA A 155 -27.47 -0.87 0.14
N TRP A 156 -26.58 -0.60 -0.83
CA TRP A 156 -26.24 0.74 -1.25
C TRP A 156 -27.32 1.40 -2.12
N ALA A 157 -28.27 0.66 -2.71
CA ALA A 157 -29.25 1.18 -3.66
C ALA A 157 -30.10 2.33 -3.08
N ARG A 158 -30.36 2.32 -1.77
CA ARG A 158 -31.01 3.41 -1.04
C ARG A 158 -30.15 3.84 0.14
N TRP A 159 -30.09 5.16 0.35
CA TRP A 159 -29.44 5.73 1.54
C TRP A 159 -30.44 5.78 2.70
N ASP A 160 -30.61 4.63 3.37
CA ASP A 160 -31.54 4.43 4.46
C ASP A 160 -30.76 4.23 5.79
N PRO A 161 -31.43 4.07 6.95
CA PRO A 161 -30.74 3.81 8.21
C PRO A 161 -29.87 2.54 8.19
N ARG A 162 -30.20 1.53 7.37
CA ARG A 162 -29.43 0.28 7.27
C ARG A 162 -28.12 0.50 6.53
N SER A 163 -28.14 1.21 5.40
CA SER A 163 -26.91 1.52 4.65
C SER A 163 -26.01 2.52 5.36
N ARG A 164 -26.57 3.45 6.15
CA ARG A 164 -25.78 4.28 7.08
C ARG A 164 -25.05 3.46 8.14
N ARG A 165 -25.75 2.52 8.79
CA ARG A 165 -25.13 1.60 9.77
C ARG A 165 -24.07 0.72 9.12
N LEU A 166 -24.35 0.21 7.92
CA LEU A 166 -23.36 -0.56 7.16
C LEU A 166 -22.12 0.28 6.86
N ALA A 167 -22.27 1.52 6.38
CA ALA A 167 -21.13 2.40 6.13
C ALA A 167 -20.29 2.60 7.39
N VAL A 168 -20.91 2.98 8.52
CA VAL A 168 -20.21 3.15 9.79
C VAL A 168 -19.51 1.87 10.23
N ALA A 169 -20.18 0.71 10.11
CA ALA A 169 -19.60 -0.58 10.46
C ALA A 169 -18.38 -0.92 9.59
N LEU A 170 -18.43 -0.68 8.27
CA LEU A 170 -17.32 -0.93 7.37
C LEU A 170 -16.13 0.00 7.65
N TRP A 171 -16.37 1.28 7.95
CA TRP A 171 -15.31 2.22 8.33
C TRP A 171 -14.67 1.87 9.69
N ALA A 172 -15.48 1.49 10.67
CA ALA A 172 -14.99 1.05 11.98
C ALA A 172 -14.22 -0.27 11.87
N LEU A 173 -14.73 -1.22 11.09
CA LEU A 173 -14.03 -2.47 10.80
C LEU A 173 -12.71 -2.19 10.09
N ALA A 174 -12.69 -1.34 9.05
CA ALA A 174 -11.45 -0.97 8.38
C ALA A 174 -10.42 -0.34 9.33
N LEU A 175 -10.86 0.48 10.29
CA LEU A 175 -9.98 1.09 11.29
C LEU A 175 -9.37 0.03 12.20
N LEU A 176 -10.20 -0.89 12.68
CA LEU A 176 -9.76 -2.02 13.51
C LEU A 176 -8.73 -2.89 12.77
N LEU A 177 -9.00 -3.20 11.50
CA LEU A 177 -8.09 -3.99 10.65
C LEU A 177 -6.79 -3.25 10.32
N ALA A 178 -6.79 -1.92 10.32
CA ALA A 178 -5.60 -1.09 10.10
C ALA A 178 -4.73 -0.90 11.35
N ALA A 179 -5.26 -1.16 12.55
CA ALA A 179 -4.52 -0.97 13.81
C ALA A 179 -3.19 -1.74 13.89
N PRO A 180 -3.08 -3.01 13.45
CA PRO A 180 -1.81 -3.72 13.41
C PRO A 180 -0.73 -3.00 12.57
N ALA A 181 -1.11 -2.32 11.48
CA ALA A 181 -0.17 -1.58 10.65
C ALA A 181 0.50 -0.42 11.40
N ALA A 182 -0.25 0.24 12.29
CA ALA A 182 0.25 1.32 13.12
C ALA A 182 1.20 0.80 14.21
N LEU A 183 0.96 -0.39 14.75
CA LEU A 183 1.78 -0.95 15.82
C LEU A 183 3.11 -1.53 15.30
N VAL A 184 3.09 -2.04 14.08
CA VAL A 184 4.23 -2.66 13.39
C VAL A 184 5.18 -1.60 12.82
N SER A 185 4.69 -0.40 12.51
CA SER A 185 5.48 0.69 11.94
C SER A 185 6.22 1.51 13.00
N GLY A 186 7.28 2.19 12.55
CA GLY A 186 8.13 3.00 13.43
C GLY A 186 9.14 3.83 12.66
N VAL A 187 10.05 4.48 13.39
CA VAL A 187 11.15 5.23 12.81
C VAL A 187 12.42 4.38 12.93
N ALA A 188 13.10 4.17 11.82
CA ALA A 188 14.41 3.53 11.74
C ALA A 188 15.47 4.57 11.42
N ALA A 189 16.72 4.33 11.84
CA ALA A 189 17.88 5.18 11.55
C ALA A 189 17.67 6.69 11.86
N GLY A 190 16.85 7.02 12.86
CA GLY A 190 16.58 8.39 13.31
C GLY A 190 15.68 9.23 12.40
N THR A 191 15.64 8.96 11.08
CA THR A 191 14.97 9.82 10.09
C THR A 191 14.12 9.07 9.07
N ALA A 192 13.95 7.75 9.18
CA ALA A 192 13.17 6.97 8.21
C ALA A 192 11.87 6.44 8.82
N CYS A 193 10.70 6.86 8.34
CA CYS A 193 9.45 6.19 8.68
C CYS A 193 9.33 4.88 7.90
N VAL A 194 9.41 3.75 8.61
CA VAL A 194 9.43 2.40 8.04
C VAL A 194 8.13 1.67 8.32
N ARG A 195 7.70 0.84 7.36
CA ARG A 195 6.51 -0.01 7.48
C ARG A 195 6.66 -1.06 8.58
N ARG A 196 7.87 -1.56 8.80
CA ARG A 196 8.19 -2.62 9.76
C ARG A 196 9.36 -2.20 10.65
N ALA A 197 9.07 -1.99 11.93
CA ALA A 197 10.05 -1.79 13.00
C ALA A 197 10.14 -3.00 13.95
N VAL A 198 9.36 -4.04 13.70
CA VAL A 198 9.31 -5.29 14.50
C VAL A 198 9.91 -6.47 13.72
N GLY A 199 10.18 -7.56 14.43
CA GLY A 199 10.68 -8.81 13.83
C GLY A 199 9.71 -9.41 12.80
N ILE A 200 10.25 -10.17 11.85
CA ILE A 200 9.52 -10.76 10.72
C ILE A 200 8.46 -11.81 11.14
N LEU A 201 8.69 -12.53 12.23
CA LEU A 201 7.74 -13.50 12.81
C LEU A 201 6.86 -12.90 13.91
N ALA A 202 6.94 -11.59 14.17
CA ALA A 202 6.12 -10.97 15.20
C ALA A 202 4.63 -11.17 14.88
N PRO A 203 3.79 -11.60 15.84
CA PRO A 203 2.40 -11.95 15.57
C PRO A 203 1.59 -10.77 15.04
N LEU A 204 1.91 -9.54 15.47
CA LEU A 204 1.30 -8.31 14.95
C LEU A 204 1.62 -8.08 13.46
N TYR A 205 2.86 -8.38 13.04
CA TYR A 205 3.26 -8.26 11.64
C TYR A 205 2.60 -9.34 10.78
N VAL A 206 2.62 -10.60 11.24
CA VAL A 206 1.96 -11.71 10.54
C VAL A 206 0.46 -11.47 10.41
N LEU A 207 -0.18 -10.95 11.46
CA LEU A 207 -1.59 -10.55 11.42
C LEU A 207 -1.81 -9.43 10.40
N HIS A 208 -1.00 -8.38 10.41
CA HIS A 208 -1.11 -7.29 9.43
C HIS A 208 -0.96 -7.80 7.99
N LEU A 209 0.04 -8.64 7.74
CA LEU A 209 0.29 -9.26 6.44
C LEU A 209 -0.91 -10.11 6.01
N ALA A 210 -1.40 -10.99 6.87
CA ALA A 210 -2.57 -11.83 6.59
C ALA A 210 -3.79 -10.97 6.21
N LEU A 211 -4.05 -9.88 6.94
CA LEU A 211 -5.14 -8.96 6.63
C LEU A 211 -4.97 -8.29 5.26
N CYS A 212 -3.75 -7.85 4.92
CA CYS A 212 -3.43 -7.32 3.59
C CYS A 212 -3.72 -8.36 2.48
N LEU A 213 -3.30 -9.61 2.66
CA LEU A 213 -3.55 -10.69 1.69
C LEU A 213 -5.04 -11.02 1.58
N CYS A 214 -5.74 -11.10 2.70
CA CYS A 214 -7.17 -11.33 2.73
C CYS A 214 -7.95 -10.25 1.96
N LEU A 215 -7.66 -8.97 2.22
CA LEU A 215 -8.42 -7.86 1.66
C LEU A 215 -8.01 -7.49 0.22
N LEU A 216 -6.73 -7.60 -0.13
CA LEU A 216 -6.21 -7.13 -1.42
C LEU A 216 -6.10 -8.23 -2.47
N LEU A 217 -6.01 -9.51 -2.07
CA LEU A 217 -5.93 -10.65 -2.99
C LEU A 217 -7.13 -11.58 -2.88
N LEU A 218 -7.36 -12.17 -1.70
CA LEU A 218 -8.34 -13.25 -1.55
C LEU A 218 -9.78 -12.76 -1.71
N LEU A 219 -10.12 -11.61 -1.13
CA LEU A 219 -11.45 -11.02 -1.24
C LEU A 219 -11.78 -10.66 -2.71
N PRO A 220 -10.94 -9.94 -3.47
CA PRO A 220 -11.17 -9.73 -4.90
C PRO A 220 -11.22 -11.03 -5.72
N ALA A 221 -10.34 -11.98 -5.46
CA ALA A 221 -10.34 -13.26 -6.17
C ALA A 221 -11.63 -14.05 -5.91
N GLY A 222 -12.10 -14.09 -4.66
CA GLY A 222 -13.37 -14.71 -4.28
C GLY A 222 -14.57 -14.04 -4.96
N LEU A 223 -14.58 -12.70 -5.03
CA LEU A 223 -15.61 -11.96 -5.77
C LEU A 223 -15.57 -12.25 -7.27
N LEU A 224 -14.38 -12.44 -7.84
CA LEU A 224 -14.20 -12.72 -9.26
C LEU A 224 -14.76 -14.10 -9.57
N LEU A 225 -14.36 -15.11 -8.79
CA LEU A 225 -14.86 -16.48 -8.90
C LEU A 225 -16.38 -16.53 -8.71
N ALA A 226 -16.93 -15.82 -7.73
CA ALA A 226 -18.37 -15.73 -7.51
C ALA A 226 -19.09 -15.09 -8.70
N ALA A 227 -18.54 -14.02 -9.30
CA ALA A 227 -19.10 -13.39 -10.49
C ALA A 227 -18.98 -14.28 -11.75
N LEU A 228 -17.94 -15.11 -11.83
CA LEU A 228 -17.81 -16.11 -12.89
C LEU A 228 -18.83 -17.24 -12.75
N ALA A 229 -19.03 -17.74 -11.53
CA ALA A 229 -19.96 -18.83 -11.21
C ALA A 229 -21.43 -18.40 -11.25
N VAL A 230 -21.75 -17.16 -10.87
CA VAL A 230 -23.12 -16.65 -10.78
C VAL A 230 -23.30 -15.46 -11.73
N PRO A 231 -23.90 -15.66 -12.93
CA PRO A 231 -24.09 -14.60 -13.92
C PRO A 231 -24.90 -13.41 -13.40
N ARG A 232 -25.76 -13.61 -12.38
CA ARG A 232 -26.53 -12.53 -11.73
C ARG A 232 -25.64 -11.53 -10.95
N LEU A 233 -24.43 -11.93 -10.55
CA LEU A 233 -23.43 -11.06 -9.92
C LEU A 233 -22.56 -10.32 -10.95
N ARG A 234 -22.67 -10.65 -12.26
CA ARG A 234 -22.05 -9.89 -13.36
C ARG A 234 -22.86 -8.62 -13.61
N GLY A 235 -22.78 -7.67 -12.68
CA GLY A 235 -23.31 -6.34 -12.89
C GLY A 235 -22.62 -5.64 -14.06
N SER A 236 -23.37 -4.83 -14.80
CA SER A 236 -22.91 -3.97 -15.92
C SER A 236 -21.81 -2.95 -15.56
N GLY A 237 -21.46 -2.83 -14.28
CA GLY A 237 -20.38 -1.99 -13.75
C GLY A 237 -19.09 -2.73 -13.39
N ALA A 238 -18.98 -4.03 -13.73
CA ALA A 238 -17.87 -4.89 -13.33
C ALA A 238 -16.49 -4.26 -13.57
N GLY A 239 -16.23 -3.68 -14.75
CA GLY A 239 -14.91 -3.12 -15.08
C GLY A 239 -14.41 -2.03 -14.12
N LEU A 240 -15.33 -1.21 -13.58
CA LEU A 240 -14.95 -0.14 -12.65
C LEU A 240 -14.74 -0.65 -11.22
N ALA A 241 -15.48 -1.69 -10.83
CA ALA A 241 -15.27 -2.37 -9.55
C ALA A 241 -13.91 -3.10 -9.50
N TRP A 242 -13.41 -3.56 -10.65
CA TRP A 242 -12.12 -4.23 -10.79
C TRP A 242 -10.91 -3.31 -10.83
N LEU A 243 -11.09 -2.00 -11.03
CA LEU A 243 -9.99 -1.04 -11.07
C LEU A 243 -9.22 -0.99 -9.74
N PHE A 244 -9.94 -0.90 -8.62
CA PHE A 244 -9.29 -0.82 -7.31
C PHE A 244 -8.52 -2.11 -6.97
N PRO A 245 -9.10 -3.32 -7.08
CA PRO A 245 -8.35 -4.56 -6.90
C PRO A 245 -7.18 -4.71 -7.88
N GLY A 246 -7.35 -4.34 -9.14
CA GLY A 246 -6.28 -4.44 -10.15
C GLY A 246 -5.06 -3.59 -9.80
N LEU A 247 -5.25 -2.42 -9.19
CA LEU A 247 -4.16 -1.54 -8.78
C LEU A 247 -3.49 -1.99 -7.47
N TRP A 248 -4.24 -2.60 -6.55
CA TRP A 248 -3.72 -2.99 -5.23
C TRP A 248 -3.28 -4.46 -5.10
N ALA A 249 -3.77 -5.36 -5.96
CA ALA A 249 -3.39 -6.77 -5.93
C ALA A 249 -1.88 -6.99 -6.14
N PRO A 250 -1.18 -6.27 -7.04
CA PRO A 250 0.27 -6.39 -7.17
C PRO A 250 1.01 -6.07 -5.88
N TYR A 251 0.53 -5.09 -5.11
CA TYR A 251 1.12 -4.70 -3.84
C TYR A 251 0.94 -5.79 -2.78
N GLY A 252 -0.26 -6.37 -2.68
CA GLY A 252 -0.49 -7.50 -1.76
C GLY A 252 0.33 -8.74 -2.13
N ALA A 253 0.53 -9.01 -3.42
CA ALA A 253 1.40 -10.09 -3.87
C ALA A 253 2.88 -9.81 -3.54
N GLY A 254 3.31 -8.55 -3.71
CA GLY A 254 4.63 -8.08 -3.32
C GLY A 254 4.91 -8.28 -1.82
N LEU A 255 3.93 -7.99 -0.95
CA LEU A 255 4.05 -8.22 0.49
C LEU A 255 4.22 -9.71 0.83
N ALA A 256 3.47 -10.61 0.17
CA ALA A 256 3.66 -12.05 0.36
C ALA A 256 5.06 -12.50 -0.09
N ALA A 257 5.51 -12.03 -1.25
CA ALA A 257 6.82 -12.38 -1.78
C ALA A 257 7.96 -11.88 -0.88
N GLU A 258 7.84 -10.66 -0.36
CA GLU A 258 8.79 -10.09 0.61
C GLU A 258 8.86 -10.94 1.89
N PHE A 259 7.70 -11.38 2.41
CA PHE A 259 7.66 -12.25 3.58
C PHE A 259 8.34 -13.60 3.32
N LEU A 260 8.07 -14.24 2.18
CA LEU A 260 8.70 -15.52 1.82
C LEU A 260 10.22 -15.39 1.73
N LEU A 261 10.72 -14.29 1.17
CA LEU A 261 12.14 -13.99 1.12
C LEU A 261 12.74 -13.79 2.52
N GLN A 262 12.13 -12.94 3.33
CA GLN A 262 12.63 -12.62 4.68
C GLN A 262 12.48 -13.78 5.67
N ALA A 263 11.56 -14.71 5.42
CA ALA A 263 11.41 -15.95 6.18
C ALA A 263 12.42 -17.06 5.79
N GLY A 264 13.31 -16.80 4.81
CA GLY A 264 14.30 -17.77 4.34
C GLY A 264 13.72 -18.89 3.47
N LEU A 265 12.48 -18.73 3.00
CA LEU A 265 11.82 -19.71 2.12
C LEU A 265 12.22 -19.55 0.64
N LEU A 266 12.89 -18.44 0.31
CA LEU A 266 13.49 -18.17 -1.00
C LEU A 266 14.99 -17.87 -0.82
N GLN A 267 15.83 -18.27 -1.78
CA GLN A 267 17.28 -18.04 -1.71
C GLN A 267 17.60 -16.53 -1.76
N PRO A 268 18.23 -15.96 -0.72
CA PRO A 268 18.59 -14.55 -0.68
C PRO A 268 19.85 -14.32 -1.53
N THR A 269 19.69 -13.73 -2.71
CA THR A 269 20.82 -13.19 -3.50
C THR A 269 20.69 -11.67 -3.60
N CYS A 270 21.79 -10.93 -3.78
CA CYS A 270 21.72 -9.47 -3.97
C CYS A 270 20.80 -9.08 -5.14
N GLY A 271 20.81 -9.86 -6.23
CA GLY A 271 19.90 -9.66 -7.36
C GLY A 271 18.44 -9.86 -6.98
N SER A 272 18.13 -10.94 -6.23
CA SER A 272 16.78 -11.18 -5.70
C SER A 272 16.29 -10.00 -4.87
N PHE A 273 17.09 -9.50 -3.91
CA PHE A 273 16.71 -8.35 -3.08
C PHE A 273 16.39 -7.09 -3.90
N GLN A 274 17.23 -6.76 -4.88
CA GLN A 274 17.00 -5.61 -5.76
C GLN A 274 15.68 -5.74 -6.55
N HIS A 275 15.41 -6.94 -7.10
CA HIS A 275 14.17 -7.19 -7.83
C HIS A 275 12.93 -7.10 -6.93
N PHE A 276 13.00 -7.62 -5.71
CA PHE A 276 11.88 -7.55 -4.75
C PHE A 276 11.62 -6.12 -4.29
N ASP A 277 12.66 -5.35 -3.96
CA ASP A 277 12.50 -3.94 -3.57
C ASP A 277 11.92 -3.10 -4.71
N THR A 278 12.37 -3.36 -5.94
CA THR A 278 11.84 -2.70 -7.14
C THR A 278 10.37 -3.06 -7.37
N ALA A 279 10.03 -4.35 -7.31
CA ALA A 279 8.66 -4.82 -7.51
C ALA A 279 7.70 -4.30 -6.44
N LEU A 280 8.13 -4.30 -5.17
CA LEU A 280 7.34 -3.77 -4.08
C LEU A 280 7.15 -2.24 -4.19
N GLY A 281 8.21 -1.51 -4.53
CA GLY A 281 8.13 -0.06 -4.74
C GLY A 281 7.20 0.32 -5.90
N LEU A 282 7.31 -0.36 -7.04
CA LEU A 282 6.46 -0.13 -8.21
C LEU A 282 5.00 -0.52 -7.96
N SER A 283 4.76 -1.64 -7.28
CA SER A 283 3.40 -2.08 -6.96
C SER A 283 2.72 -1.16 -5.94
N GLU A 284 3.45 -0.61 -4.98
CA GLU A 284 2.94 0.41 -4.07
C GLU A 284 2.64 1.73 -4.80
N ALA A 285 3.49 2.14 -5.75
CA ALA A 285 3.22 3.29 -6.61
C ALA A 285 1.98 3.07 -7.48
N LEU A 286 1.82 1.88 -8.06
CA LEU A 286 0.63 1.50 -8.81
C LEU A 286 -0.64 1.55 -7.93
N GLY A 287 -0.55 1.02 -6.71
CA GLY A 287 -1.61 1.12 -5.71
C GLY A 287 -1.96 2.58 -5.41
N ALA A 288 -0.96 3.45 -5.23
CA ALA A 288 -1.17 4.87 -4.95
C ALA A 288 -1.96 5.59 -6.07
N LEU A 289 -1.80 5.21 -7.33
CA LEU A 289 -2.54 5.80 -8.46
C LEU A 289 -4.07 5.62 -8.37
N HIS A 290 -4.57 4.68 -7.55
CA HIS A 290 -6.02 4.47 -7.40
C HIS A 290 -6.76 5.74 -6.97
N CYS A 291 -6.12 6.60 -6.17
CA CYS A 291 -6.78 7.79 -5.63
C CYS A 291 -7.06 8.85 -6.70
N GLY A 292 -6.32 8.84 -7.83
CA GLY A 292 -6.60 9.66 -9.00
C GLY A 292 -7.41 8.92 -10.07
N LEU A 293 -7.03 7.68 -10.40
CA LEU A 293 -7.65 6.91 -11.47
C LEU A 293 -9.08 6.48 -11.14
N GLY A 294 -9.38 6.18 -9.87
CA GLY A 294 -10.72 5.78 -9.43
C GLY A 294 -11.78 6.86 -9.72
N PRO A 295 -11.62 8.09 -9.18
CA PRO A 295 -12.55 9.18 -9.46
C PRO A 295 -12.64 9.56 -10.94
N LEU A 296 -11.50 9.56 -11.67
CA LEU A 296 -11.48 9.81 -13.11
C LEU A 296 -12.29 8.77 -13.88
N ALA A 297 -12.11 7.48 -13.59
CA ALA A 297 -12.82 6.40 -14.26
C ALA A 297 -14.34 6.49 -13.99
N LEU A 298 -14.76 6.87 -12.78
CA LEU A 298 -16.16 7.16 -12.45
C LEU A 298 -16.74 8.32 -13.28
N LEU A 299 -15.96 9.40 -13.45
CA LEU A 299 -16.35 10.56 -14.26
C LEU A 299 -16.43 10.21 -15.76
N LEU A 300 -15.44 9.52 -16.30
CA LEU A 300 -15.39 9.11 -17.71
C LEU A 300 -16.52 8.15 -18.06
N ALA A 301 -16.74 7.12 -17.22
CA ALA A 301 -17.84 6.17 -17.41
C ALA A 301 -19.20 6.88 -17.48
N ARG A 302 -19.36 7.98 -16.73
CA ARG A 302 -20.56 8.82 -16.79
C ARG A 302 -20.63 9.67 -18.06
N SER A 303 -19.53 10.29 -18.49
CA SER A 303 -19.49 11.11 -19.71
C SER A 303 -19.81 10.29 -20.95
N CYS A 304 -19.25 9.09 -21.10
CA CYS A 304 -19.55 8.20 -22.21
C CYS A 304 -21.04 7.84 -22.28
N ARG A 305 -21.69 7.58 -21.13
CA ARG A 305 -23.13 7.28 -21.10
C ARG A 305 -24.02 8.45 -21.51
N ARG A 306 -23.59 9.69 -21.26
CA ARG A 306 -24.32 10.87 -21.75
C ARG A 306 -24.24 11.01 -23.25
N GLY A 307 -23.07 10.74 -23.84
CA GLY A 307 -22.88 10.74 -25.29
C GLY A 307 -23.81 9.73 -25.98
N VAL A 308 -23.90 8.52 -25.43
CA VAL A 308 -24.80 7.47 -25.96
C VAL A 308 -26.28 7.81 -25.78
N GLY A 309 -26.66 8.45 -24.66
CA GLY A 309 -28.03 8.91 -24.44
C GLY A 309 -28.45 10.08 -25.35
N ALA A 310 -27.50 10.94 -25.74
CA ALA A 310 -27.73 12.02 -26.70
C ALA A 310 -27.77 11.52 -28.15
N ALA A 311 -26.96 10.52 -28.51
CA ALA A 311 -26.92 9.94 -29.85
C ALA A 311 -28.12 9.02 -30.20
N ARG A 312 -28.89 8.56 -29.20
CA ARG A 312 -30.12 7.76 -29.40
C ARG A 312 -31.41 8.60 -29.42
N GLY A 313 -31.29 9.93 -29.38
CA GLY A 313 -32.40 10.88 -29.35
C GLY A 313 -32.57 11.71 -30.63
N CYS A 314 -31.96 11.29 -31.74
CA CYS A 314 -32.19 11.88 -33.07
C CYS A 314 -32.90 10.88 -33.96
#